data_AF-A0AAU4BX73-F1
#
_entry.id   AF-A0AAU4BX73-F1
#
_cell.length_a   1.000
_cell.length_b   1.000
_cell.length_c   1.000
_cell.angle_alpha   90.00
_cell.angle_beta   90.00
_cell.angle_gamma   90.00
#
_symmetry.space_group_name_H-M   'P 1'
#
loop_
_entity.id
_entity.type
_entity.pdbx_description
1 polymer ?
#
loop_
_entity_poly.entity_id
_entity_poly.type
_entity_poly.pdbx_seq_one_letter_code
_entity_poly.pdbx_strand_id
1 'polypeptide(L)'
;MDALSVTLVSALTSGAISMGLVWLTSRQQRRDSRRTQRETQNLSYLNPLRWHAAEAHHRLSLYATSVDRHGFYRPAQVLNDPQEMDGKSPAWFAGAGIALVSSVWMTSCLFAQMTRTRRDIPFLRLPGKDDTRLSALMLKVHVAFAACDVYYATQSSIGTDVILEPEGRLRSYREFCDILSQPDRRVWADPLIWFHLAIANGERRPNLQRALDALQELSGFLDDSLAGGASLQARWDAEN
;
A
#
# COMPACT_ATOMS: atom_id res chain seq x y z
N MET A 1 -67.77 -12.93 -25.65
CA MET A 1 -66.32 -12.74 -25.51
C MET A 1 -65.68 -14.10 -25.70
N ASP A 2 -65.08 -14.32 -26.86
CA ASP A 2 -64.63 -15.64 -27.29
C ASP A 2 -63.36 -16.07 -26.54
N ALA A 3 -63.31 -17.33 -26.11
CA ALA A 3 -62.18 -17.92 -25.38
C ALA A 3 -60.84 -17.64 -26.09
N LEU A 4 -60.83 -17.64 -27.43
CA LEU A 4 -59.69 -17.30 -28.28
C LEU A 4 -59.14 -15.89 -28.04
N SER A 5 -60.01 -14.89 -27.83
CA SER A 5 -59.59 -13.51 -27.55
C SER A 5 -58.91 -13.38 -26.18
N VAL A 6 -59.38 -14.14 -25.19
CA VAL A 6 -58.78 -14.18 -23.84
C VAL A 6 -57.42 -14.88 -23.86
N THR A 7 -57.28 -15.98 -24.63
CA THR A 7 -56.01 -16.71 -24.73
C THR A 7 -54.94 -15.91 -25.48
N LEU A 8 -55.35 -15.16 -26.51
CA LEU A 8 -54.44 -14.34 -27.30
C LEU A 8 -53.94 -13.13 -26.50
N VAL A 9 -54.83 -12.47 -25.74
CA VAL A 9 -54.47 -11.37 -24.84
C VAL A 9 -53.57 -11.88 -23.72
N SER A 10 -53.87 -13.04 -23.10
CA SER A 10 -53.03 -13.60 -22.03
C SER A 10 -51.63 -13.99 -22.51
N ALA A 11 -51.52 -14.55 -23.73
CA ALA A 11 -50.24 -14.92 -24.34
C ALA A 11 -49.39 -13.68 -24.66
N LEU A 12 -50.00 -12.62 -25.18
CA LEU A 12 -49.32 -11.35 -25.47
C LEU A 12 -48.87 -10.62 -24.20
N THR A 13 -49.70 -10.58 -23.15
CA THR A 13 -49.32 -9.99 -21.86
C THR A 13 -48.23 -10.79 -21.17
N SER A 14 -48.27 -12.13 -21.22
CA SER A 14 -47.24 -12.99 -20.64
C SER A 14 -45.90 -12.87 -21.36
N GLY A 15 -45.90 -12.78 -22.69
CA GLY A 15 -44.71 -12.55 -23.51
C GLY A 15 -44.06 -11.19 -23.23
N ALA A 16 -44.86 -10.13 -23.13
CA ALA A 16 -44.37 -8.78 -22.82
C ALA A 16 -43.78 -8.67 -21.40
N ILE A 17 -44.43 -9.28 -20.41
CA ILE A 17 -43.94 -9.33 -19.02
C ILE A 17 -42.63 -10.12 -18.94
N SER A 18 -42.54 -11.26 -19.62
CA SER A 18 -41.34 -12.09 -19.63
C SER A 18 -40.15 -11.39 -20.29
N MET A 19 -40.35 -10.71 -21.44
CA MET A 19 -39.31 -9.91 -22.08
C MET A 19 -38.89 -8.71 -21.23
N GLY A 20 -39.84 -8.04 -20.56
CA GLY A 20 -39.57 -6.94 -19.64
C GLY A 20 -38.73 -7.39 -18.43
N LEU A 21 -39.08 -8.53 -17.84
CA LEU A 21 -38.32 -9.14 -16.74
C LEU A 21 -36.91 -9.54 -17.18
N VAL A 22 -36.74 -10.22 -18.32
CA VAL A 22 -35.42 -10.60 -18.84
C VAL A 22 -34.55 -9.38 -19.14
N TRP A 23 -35.13 -8.29 -19.64
CA TRP A 23 -34.40 -7.05 -19.89
C TRP A 23 -34.01 -6.32 -18.60
N LEU A 24 -34.89 -6.29 -17.60
CA LEU A 24 -34.61 -5.71 -16.28
C LEU A 24 -33.57 -6.54 -15.53
N THR A 25 -33.71 -7.87 -15.49
CA THR A 25 -32.76 -8.77 -14.83
C THR A 25 -31.41 -8.76 -15.53
N SER A 26 -31.35 -8.76 -16.87
CA SER A 26 -30.07 -8.65 -17.59
C SER A 26 -29.40 -7.29 -17.42
N ARG A 27 -30.16 -6.20 -17.31
CA ARG A 27 -29.61 -4.87 -16.97
C ARG A 27 -29.09 -4.82 -15.53
N GLN A 28 -29.83 -5.41 -14.60
CA GLN A 28 -29.44 -5.48 -13.19
C GLN A 28 -28.21 -6.38 -13.01
N GLN A 29 -28.22 -7.57 -13.60
CA GLN A 29 -27.09 -8.49 -13.61
C GLN A 29 -25.85 -7.88 -14.28
N ARG A 30 -25.98 -7.15 -15.39
CA ARG A 30 -24.85 -6.40 -15.98
C ARG A 30 -24.34 -5.29 -15.07
N ARG A 31 -25.22 -4.60 -14.33
CA ARG A 31 -24.83 -3.58 -13.35
C ARG A 31 -24.11 -4.20 -12.16
N ASP A 32 -24.64 -5.31 -11.65
CA ASP A 32 -24.07 -6.04 -10.52
C ASP A 32 -22.72 -6.65 -10.90
N SER A 33 -22.59 -7.31 -12.06
CA SER A 33 -21.30 -7.82 -12.55
C SER A 33 -20.27 -6.70 -12.73
N ARG A 34 -20.67 -5.53 -13.27
CA ARG A 34 -19.77 -4.37 -13.39
C ARG A 34 -19.39 -3.81 -12.02
N ARG A 35 -20.30 -3.83 -11.05
CA ARG A 35 -20.04 -3.39 -9.68
C ARG A 35 -19.06 -4.34 -8.99
N THR A 36 -19.30 -5.65 -9.03
CA THR A 36 -18.41 -6.66 -8.46
C THR A 36 -17.03 -6.61 -9.12
N GLN A 37 -16.95 -6.51 -10.45
CA GLN A 37 -15.68 -6.39 -11.15
C GLN A 37 -14.89 -5.15 -10.70
N ARG A 38 -15.57 -4.02 -10.48
CA ARG A 38 -14.95 -2.79 -9.97
C ARG A 38 -14.52 -2.92 -8.52
N GLU A 39 -15.34 -3.52 -7.67
CA GLU A 39 -15.01 -3.77 -6.26
C GLU A 39 -13.78 -4.67 -6.18
N THR A 40 -13.72 -5.75 -6.97
CA THR A 40 -12.54 -6.62 -7.06
C THR A 40 -11.30 -5.87 -7.56
N GLN A 41 -11.44 -5.04 -8.58
CA GLN A 41 -10.33 -4.22 -9.09
C GLN A 41 -9.84 -3.23 -8.03
N ASN A 42 -10.73 -2.48 -7.39
CA ASN A 42 -10.37 -1.55 -6.31
C ASN A 42 -9.64 -2.28 -5.18
N LEU A 43 -10.17 -3.42 -4.72
CA LEU A 43 -9.55 -4.23 -3.67
C LEU A 43 -8.14 -4.70 -4.04
N SER A 44 -7.88 -5.00 -5.32
CA SER A 44 -6.56 -5.45 -5.78
C SER A 44 -5.45 -4.40 -5.65
N TYR A 45 -5.79 -3.11 -5.53
CA TYR A 45 -4.84 -2.01 -5.32
C TYR A 45 -4.88 -1.46 -3.90
N LEU A 46 -6.08 -1.32 -3.33
CA LEU A 46 -6.27 -0.68 -2.03
C LEU A 46 -5.87 -1.60 -0.87
N ASN A 47 -6.11 -2.91 -0.95
CA ASN A 47 -5.71 -3.83 0.13
C ASN A 47 -4.19 -3.90 0.29
N PRO A 48 -3.38 -4.05 -0.80
CA PRO A 48 -1.93 -3.98 -0.66
C PRO A 48 -1.46 -2.64 -0.12
N LEU A 49 -1.99 -1.52 -0.62
CA LEU A 49 -1.62 -0.18 -0.12
C LEU A 49 -1.92 -0.04 1.38
N ARG A 50 -3.11 -0.50 1.81
CA ARG A 50 -3.54 -0.50 3.20
C ARG A 50 -2.59 -1.31 4.08
N TRP A 51 -2.24 -2.52 3.65
CA TRP A 51 -1.32 -3.39 4.39
C TRP A 51 0.06 -2.75 4.55
N HIS A 52 0.64 -2.24 3.46
CA HIS A 52 1.96 -1.63 3.50
C HIS A 52 1.98 -0.29 4.26
N ALA A 53 0.90 0.48 4.23
CA ALA A 53 0.78 1.71 5.03
C ALA A 53 0.77 1.38 6.52
N ALA A 54 -0.01 0.37 6.93
CA ALA A 54 -0.07 -0.08 8.31
C ALA A 54 1.26 -0.68 8.80
N GLU A 55 1.90 -1.51 7.98
CA GLU A 55 3.20 -2.12 8.30
C GLU A 55 4.32 -1.08 8.42
N ALA A 56 4.37 -0.11 7.49
CA ALA A 56 5.33 0.99 7.55
C ALA A 56 5.10 1.85 8.80
N HIS A 57 3.85 2.19 9.12
CA HIS A 57 3.51 2.94 10.32
C HIS A 57 3.96 2.21 11.58
N HIS A 58 3.59 0.93 11.70
CA HIS A 58 3.94 0.10 12.84
C HIS A 58 5.46 0.09 13.07
N ARG A 59 6.24 -0.20 12.03
CA ARG A 59 7.70 -0.22 12.14
C ARG A 59 8.25 1.13 12.58
N LEU A 60 7.86 2.23 11.93
CA LEU A 60 8.31 3.56 12.32
C LEU A 60 7.91 3.91 13.76
N SER A 61 6.79 3.40 14.25
CA SER A 61 6.35 3.59 15.63
C SER A 61 7.26 2.87 16.65
N LEU A 62 7.86 1.73 16.28
CA LEU A 62 8.87 1.05 17.10
C LEU A 62 10.13 1.91 17.25
N TYR A 63 10.58 2.56 16.16
CA TYR A 63 11.71 3.50 16.20
C TYR A 63 11.36 4.68 17.11
N ALA A 64 10.22 5.34 16.87
CA ALA A 64 9.78 6.49 17.65
C ALA A 64 9.67 6.16 19.14
N THR A 65 9.01 5.06 19.51
CA THR A 65 8.83 4.64 20.89
C THR A 65 10.15 4.34 21.59
N SER A 66 11.05 3.62 20.91
CA SER A 66 12.37 3.31 21.47
C SER A 66 13.24 4.55 21.61
N VAL A 67 13.22 5.45 20.63
CA VAL A 67 13.94 6.72 20.67
C VAL A 67 13.42 7.61 21.80
N ASP A 68 12.10 7.73 21.96
CA ASP A 68 11.50 8.54 23.03
C ASP A 68 11.89 8.00 24.42
N ARG A 69 12.08 6.68 24.55
CA ARG A 69 12.43 6.03 25.83
C ARG A 69 13.92 5.94 26.11
N HIS A 70 14.73 5.72 25.09
CA HIS A 70 16.15 5.33 25.21
C HIS A 70 17.11 6.24 24.43
N GLY A 71 16.59 7.15 23.61
CA GLY A 71 17.36 7.99 22.69
C GLY A 71 17.74 7.28 21.37
N PHE A 72 17.53 5.97 21.25
CA PHE A 72 17.89 5.19 20.08
C PHE A 72 17.03 3.92 19.92
N TYR A 73 17.06 3.33 18.73
CA TYR A 73 16.49 2.01 18.42
C TYR A 73 17.59 1.02 18.02
N ARG A 74 18.13 0.33 19.04
CA ARG A 74 19.30 -0.57 18.91
C ARG A 74 19.19 -1.63 17.81
N PRO A 75 18.02 -2.29 17.59
CA PRO A 75 17.92 -3.32 16.56
C PRO A 75 18.23 -2.82 15.15
N ALA A 76 18.01 -1.54 14.85
CA ALA A 76 18.32 -0.96 13.54
C ALA A 76 19.70 -0.26 13.46
N GLN A 77 20.38 -0.06 14.60
CA GLN A 77 21.74 0.52 14.68
C GLN A 77 22.80 -0.55 14.43
N VAL A 78 22.76 -1.15 13.25
CA VAL A 78 23.63 -2.28 12.87
C VAL A 78 24.66 -1.90 11.81
N LEU A 79 24.57 -0.66 11.30
CA LEU A 79 25.48 -0.01 10.38
C LEU A 79 25.60 1.46 10.77
N ASN A 80 26.74 2.09 10.50
CA ASN A 80 26.86 3.55 10.56
C ASN A 80 26.63 4.21 9.19
N ASP A 81 26.93 3.48 8.12
CA ASP A 81 26.85 3.93 6.73
C ASP A 81 26.28 2.81 5.84
N PRO A 82 25.42 3.10 4.84
CA PRO A 82 24.92 2.09 3.90
C PRO A 82 26.01 1.28 3.17
N GLN A 83 27.20 1.85 2.95
CA GLN A 83 28.33 1.16 2.34
C GLN A 83 28.84 0.00 3.21
N GLU A 84 28.63 0.04 4.52
CA GLU A 84 28.97 -1.09 5.40
C GLU A 84 28.12 -2.34 5.09
N MET A 85 27.07 -2.21 4.27
CA MET A 85 26.29 -3.35 3.78
C MET A 85 27.04 -4.17 2.73
N ASP A 86 28.12 -3.62 2.14
CA ASP A 86 28.94 -4.31 1.15
C ASP A 86 29.58 -5.56 1.73
N GLY A 87 29.40 -6.68 1.03
CA GLY A 87 29.94 -7.98 1.45
C GLY A 87 29.22 -8.63 2.65
N LYS A 88 28.10 -8.07 3.13
CA LYS A 88 27.29 -8.75 4.16
C LYS A 88 26.68 -10.05 3.61
N SER A 89 26.73 -11.10 4.41
CA SER A 89 26.21 -12.42 4.01
C SER A 89 24.69 -12.50 4.15
N PRO A 90 24.02 -13.45 3.47
CA PRO A 90 22.60 -13.73 3.68
C PRO A 90 22.24 -14.01 5.15
N ALA A 91 23.16 -14.61 5.92
CA ALA A 91 22.98 -14.83 7.35
C ALA A 91 22.93 -13.53 8.16
N TRP A 92 23.67 -12.50 7.74
CA TRP A 92 23.57 -11.18 8.36
C TRP A 92 22.20 -10.55 8.09
N PHE A 93 21.71 -10.60 6.85
CA PHE A 93 20.39 -10.09 6.48
C PHE A 93 19.23 -10.79 7.20
N ALA A 94 19.37 -12.08 7.50
CA ALA A 94 18.39 -12.86 8.25
C ALA A 94 18.57 -12.76 9.78
N GLY A 95 19.71 -12.25 10.25
CA GLY A 95 20.06 -12.12 11.65
C GLY A 95 20.14 -10.65 12.06
N ALA A 96 21.36 -10.17 12.33
CA ALA A 96 21.58 -8.83 12.86
C ALA A 96 20.97 -7.72 12.00
N GLY A 97 21.02 -7.83 10.66
CA GLY A 97 20.53 -6.81 9.74
C GLY A 97 19.00 -6.73 9.62
N ILE A 98 18.26 -7.71 10.13
CA ILE A 98 16.87 -7.92 9.74
C ILE A 98 15.96 -6.74 10.11
N ALA A 99 16.13 -6.13 11.28
CA ALA A 99 15.26 -5.06 11.74
C ALA A 99 15.39 -3.80 10.86
N LEU A 100 16.62 -3.42 10.50
CA LEU A 100 16.89 -2.32 9.59
C LEU A 100 16.38 -2.65 8.17
N VAL A 101 16.87 -3.75 7.59
CA VAL A 101 16.66 -4.04 6.16
C VAL A 101 15.19 -4.36 5.87
N SER A 102 14.49 -5.05 6.77
CA SER A 102 13.04 -5.29 6.58
C SER A 102 12.22 -4.01 6.70
N SER A 103 12.65 -3.03 7.50
CA SER A 103 12.00 -1.71 7.58
C SER A 103 12.19 -0.89 6.30
N VAL A 104 13.40 -0.93 5.74
CA VAL A 104 13.69 -0.35 4.42
C VAL A 104 12.86 -1.04 3.34
N TRP A 105 12.81 -2.37 3.33
CA TRP A 105 12.04 -3.15 2.36
C TRP A 105 10.54 -2.83 2.42
N MET A 106 9.92 -2.83 3.61
CA MET A 106 8.50 -2.53 3.75
C MET A 106 8.15 -1.10 3.31
N THR A 107 9.01 -0.13 3.63
CA THR A 107 8.82 1.25 3.18
C THR A 107 8.97 1.37 1.66
N SER A 108 9.91 0.62 1.07
CA SER A 108 10.08 0.55 -0.39
C SER A 108 8.86 -0.07 -1.06
N CYS A 109 8.28 -1.13 -0.48
CA CYS A 109 7.04 -1.73 -0.96
C CYS A 109 5.84 -0.79 -0.84
N LEU A 110 5.77 0.04 0.20
CA LEU A 110 4.78 1.12 0.27
C LEU A 110 4.92 2.08 -0.91
N PHE A 111 6.14 2.51 -1.27
CA PHE A 111 6.36 3.36 -2.45
C PHE A 111 5.93 2.68 -3.75
N ALA A 112 6.20 1.39 -3.88
CA ALA A 112 5.73 0.60 -5.02
C ALA A 112 4.20 0.58 -5.12
N GLN A 113 3.51 0.33 -4.00
CA GLN A 113 2.04 0.33 -3.99
C GLN A 113 1.45 1.71 -4.26
N MET A 114 1.98 2.77 -3.64
CA MET A 114 1.54 4.13 -3.95
C MET A 114 1.73 4.45 -5.43
N THR A 115 2.83 4.02 -6.04
CA THR A 115 3.07 4.24 -7.48
C THR A 115 2.06 3.47 -8.34
N ARG A 116 1.78 2.21 -8.00
CA ARG A 116 0.76 1.40 -8.69
C ARG A 116 -0.63 2.01 -8.57
N THR A 117 -1.05 2.31 -7.34
CA THR A 117 -2.33 2.96 -7.06
C THR A 117 -2.43 4.26 -7.84
N ARG A 118 -1.38 5.10 -7.85
CA ARG A 118 -1.34 6.37 -8.60
C ARG A 118 -1.52 6.19 -10.10
N ARG A 119 -0.81 5.23 -10.70
CA ARG A 119 -0.88 4.93 -12.13
C ARG A 119 -2.31 4.55 -12.54
N ASP A 120 -3.01 3.87 -11.66
CA ASP A 120 -4.32 3.29 -11.93
C ASP A 120 -5.50 4.07 -11.32
N ILE A 121 -5.27 5.25 -10.70
CA ILE A 121 -6.33 6.13 -10.16
C ILE A 121 -7.46 6.41 -11.15
N PRO A 122 -7.22 6.65 -12.46
CA PRO A 122 -8.33 6.85 -13.40
C PRO A 122 -9.29 5.65 -13.49
N PHE A 123 -8.82 4.46 -13.13
CA PHE A 123 -9.59 3.22 -13.10
C PHE A 123 -10.16 2.88 -11.71
N LEU A 124 -9.53 3.36 -10.64
CA LEU A 124 -10.05 3.28 -9.29
C LEU A 124 -11.23 4.24 -9.15
N ARG A 125 -12.43 3.72 -8.92
CA ARG A 125 -13.59 4.55 -8.57
C ARG A 125 -13.97 4.25 -7.13
N LEU A 126 -13.54 5.10 -6.22
CA LEU A 126 -14.01 5.07 -4.84
C LEU A 126 -15.44 5.63 -4.78
N PRO A 127 -16.23 5.27 -3.75
CA PRO A 127 -17.51 5.93 -3.50
C PRO A 127 -17.30 7.45 -3.31
N GLY A 128 -18.08 8.32 -3.98
CA GLY A 128 -18.03 9.77 -3.73
C GLY A 128 -16.86 10.54 -4.37
N LYS A 129 -16.43 11.66 -3.75
CA LYS A 129 -15.29 12.50 -4.19
C LYS A 129 -13.93 11.98 -3.68
N ASP A 130 -13.88 10.72 -3.25
CA ASP A 130 -12.80 10.17 -2.43
C ASP A 130 -11.51 9.89 -3.22
N ASP A 131 -11.57 9.77 -4.55
CA ASP A 131 -10.37 9.58 -5.40
C ASP A 131 -9.38 10.75 -5.26
N THR A 132 -9.91 11.98 -5.11
CA THR A 132 -9.10 13.18 -4.90
C THR A 132 -8.47 13.17 -3.50
N ARG A 133 -9.18 12.61 -2.51
CA ARG A 133 -8.72 12.48 -1.13
C ARG A 133 -7.62 11.43 -1.01
N LEU A 134 -7.78 10.26 -1.64
CA LEU A 134 -6.74 9.23 -1.71
C LEU A 134 -5.44 9.79 -2.31
N SER A 135 -5.57 10.50 -3.44
CA SER A 135 -4.44 11.15 -4.10
C SER A 135 -3.73 12.15 -3.18
N ALA A 136 -4.50 12.98 -2.46
CA ALA A 136 -3.96 13.96 -1.52
C ALA A 136 -3.27 13.31 -0.31
N LEU A 137 -3.82 12.21 0.22
CA LEU A 137 -3.23 11.46 1.33
C LEU A 137 -1.93 10.75 0.93
N MET A 138 -1.90 10.13 -0.25
CA MET A 138 -0.66 9.57 -0.80
C MET A 138 0.39 10.66 -1.03
N LEU A 139 0.00 11.82 -1.55
CA LEU A 139 0.90 12.97 -1.67
C LEU A 139 1.42 13.44 -0.31
N LYS A 140 0.58 13.44 0.73
CA LYS A 140 0.99 13.78 2.10
C LYS A 140 2.09 12.83 2.60
N VAL A 141 1.94 11.52 2.37
CA VAL A 141 2.98 10.53 2.69
C VAL A 141 4.26 10.83 1.93
N HIS A 142 4.17 11.07 0.61
CA HIS A 142 5.34 11.44 -0.19
C HIS A 142 6.07 12.68 0.34
N VAL A 143 5.33 13.74 0.70
CA VAL A 143 5.89 14.98 1.25
C VAL A 143 6.54 14.74 2.61
N ALA A 144 5.95 13.90 3.47
CA ALA A 144 6.52 13.58 4.77
C ALA A 144 7.87 12.86 4.63
N PHE A 145 8.00 11.90 3.71
CA PHE A 145 9.27 11.24 3.42
C PHE A 145 10.29 12.16 2.72
N ALA A 146 9.83 13.10 1.88
CA ALA A 146 10.70 14.10 1.27
C ALA A 146 11.32 15.04 2.32
N ALA A 147 10.59 15.38 3.38
CA ALA A 147 11.15 16.11 4.53
C ALA A 147 12.22 15.30 5.30
N CYS A 148 12.34 14.00 5.02
CA CYS A 148 13.36 13.11 5.55
C CYS A 148 14.50 12.84 4.54
N ASP A 149 14.68 13.68 3.51
CA ASP A 149 15.65 13.52 2.41
C ASP A 149 15.43 12.30 1.51
N VAL A 150 14.28 11.64 1.62
CA VAL A 150 13.85 10.62 0.67
C VAL A 150 12.98 11.32 -0.38
N TYR A 151 13.58 11.95 -1.38
CA TYR A 151 12.87 12.82 -2.34
C TYR A 151 11.86 12.07 -3.22
N TYR A 152 10.83 12.78 -3.71
CA TYR A 152 9.76 12.19 -4.52
C TYR A 152 10.26 11.35 -5.71
N ALA A 153 11.28 11.84 -6.43
CA ALA A 153 11.87 11.12 -7.56
C ALA A 153 12.52 9.80 -7.13
N THR A 154 13.27 9.80 -6.02
CA THR A 154 13.90 8.58 -5.50
C THR A 154 12.87 7.63 -4.90
N GLN A 155 11.82 8.13 -4.24
CA GLN A 155 10.71 7.28 -3.77
C GLN A 155 10.07 6.51 -4.93
N SER A 156 9.82 7.18 -6.06
CA SER A 156 9.27 6.53 -7.26
C SER A 156 10.23 5.46 -7.80
N SER A 157 11.51 5.78 -8.00
CA SER A 157 12.49 4.82 -8.51
C SER A 157 12.74 3.64 -7.55
N ILE A 158 12.71 3.87 -6.24
CA ILE A 158 12.73 2.78 -5.25
C ILE A 158 11.51 1.88 -5.46
N GLY A 159 10.32 2.47 -5.59
CA GLY A 159 9.10 1.72 -5.82
C GLY A 159 9.12 0.91 -7.13
N THR A 160 9.55 1.51 -8.24
CA THR A 160 9.45 0.91 -9.58
C THR A 160 10.66 0.09 -9.97
N ASP A 161 11.86 0.58 -9.74
CA ASP A 161 13.09 0.04 -10.33
C ASP A 161 13.80 -0.90 -9.35
N VAL A 162 13.64 -0.65 -8.04
CA VAL A 162 14.20 -1.50 -6.99
C VAL A 162 13.22 -2.60 -6.60
N ILE A 163 11.95 -2.27 -6.36
CA ILE A 163 10.97 -3.22 -5.79
C ILE A 163 10.09 -3.92 -6.81
N LEU A 164 9.58 -3.21 -7.82
CA LEU A 164 8.69 -3.84 -8.79
C LEU A 164 9.48 -4.64 -9.82
N GLU A 165 8.98 -5.83 -10.11
CA GLU A 165 9.39 -6.58 -11.28
C GLU A 165 8.56 -6.17 -12.52
N PRO A 166 9.04 -6.45 -13.74
CA PRO A 166 8.32 -6.13 -14.97
C PRO A 166 6.87 -6.65 -15.00
N GLU A 167 6.60 -7.77 -14.35
CA GLU A 167 5.28 -8.41 -14.24
C GLU A 167 4.37 -7.76 -13.18
N GLY A 168 4.85 -6.72 -12.49
CA GLY A 168 4.10 -6.02 -11.45
C GLY A 168 4.09 -6.74 -10.09
N ARG A 169 4.90 -7.78 -9.93
CA ARG A 169 5.13 -8.45 -8.63
C ARG A 169 6.10 -7.61 -7.79
N LEU A 170 5.90 -7.59 -6.48
CA LEU A 170 6.92 -7.08 -5.56
C LEU A 170 8.05 -8.10 -5.41
N ARG A 171 9.29 -7.63 -5.42
CA ARG A 171 10.42 -8.44 -4.97
C ARG A 171 10.22 -8.89 -3.53
N SER A 172 10.50 -10.15 -3.30
CA SER A 172 10.60 -10.74 -1.96
C SER A 172 11.74 -10.08 -1.18
N TYR A 173 11.71 -10.24 0.15
CA TYR A 173 12.78 -9.75 1.01
C TYR A 173 14.16 -10.26 0.59
N ARG A 174 14.26 -11.54 0.21
CA ARG A 174 15.53 -12.14 -0.23
C ARG A 174 16.06 -11.48 -1.50
N GLU A 175 15.21 -11.33 -2.51
CA GLU A 175 15.57 -10.66 -3.77
C GLU A 175 15.99 -9.21 -3.54
N PHE A 176 15.37 -8.54 -2.57
CA PHE A 176 15.75 -7.20 -2.16
C PHE A 176 17.14 -7.19 -1.49
N CYS A 177 17.45 -8.12 -0.59
CA CYS A 177 18.79 -8.24 -0.01
C CYS A 177 19.88 -8.50 -1.07
N ASP A 178 19.56 -9.29 -2.10
CA ASP A 178 20.48 -9.53 -3.22
C ASP A 178 20.77 -8.24 -4.01
N ILE A 179 19.80 -7.32 -4.11
CA ILE A 179 20.00 -5.97 -4.68
C ILE A 179 20.90 -5.14 -3.77
N LEU A 180 20.63 -5.13 -2.46
CA LEU A 180 21.40 -4.32 -1.53
C LEU A 180 22.86 -4.76 -1.41
N SER A 181 23.15 -6.01 -1.77
CA SER A 181 24.52 -6.55 -1.84
C SER A 181 25.29 -6.08 -3.09
N GLN A 182 24.65 -5.37 -4.02
CA GLN A 182 25.25 -4.85 -5.26
C GLN A 182 25.35 -3.33 -5.17
N PRO A 183 26.55 -2.73 -5.00
CA PRO A 183 26.72 -1.30 -4.76
C PRO A 183 25.99 -0.40 -5.77
N ASP A 184 26.15 -0.69 -7.06
CA ASP A 184 25.57 0.08 -8.17
C ASP A 184 24.04 0.09 -8.19
N ARG A 185 23.43 -0.91 -7.52
CA ARG A 185 21.97 -1.01 -7.41
C ARG A 185 21.47 -0.54 -6.04
N ARG A 186 22.23 -0.80 -4.97
CA ARG A 186 21.93 -0.36 -3.61
C ARG A 186 21.82 1.15 -3.51
N VAL A 187 22.62 1.90 -4.28
CA VAL A 187 22.64 3.38 -4.28
C VAL A 187 21.23 4.01 -4.39
N TRP A 188 20.29 3.34 -5.07
CA TRP A 188 18.91 3.81 -5.17
C TRP A 188 18.11 3.67 -3.88
N ALA A 189 18.45 2.70 -3.03
CA ALA A 189 17.89 2.50 -1.70
C ALA A 189 18.66 3.24 -0.59
N ASP A 190 19.88 3.70 -0.83
CA ASP A 190 20.73 4.39 0.17
C ASP A 190 20.02 5.57 0.86
N PRO A 191 19.26 6.46 0.18
CA PRO A 191 18.54 7.54 0.87
C PRO A 191 17.56 7.02 1.93
N LEU A 192 16.93 5.88 1.66
CA LEU A 192 15.99 5.26 2.58
C LEU A 192 16.71 4.52 3.71
N ILE A 193 17.85 3.88 3.43
CA ILE A 193 18.71 3.29 4.47
C ILE A 193 19.21 4.38 5.41
N TRP A 194 19.72 5.49 4.88
CA TRP A 194 20.14 6.67 5.64
C TRP A 194 19.02 7.21 6.52
N PHE A 195 17.81 7.33 5.97
CA PHE A 195 16.65 7.75 6.74
C PHE A 195 16.41 6.84 7.96
N HIS A 196 16.37 5.51 7.75
CA HIS A 196 16.14 4.54 8.82
C HIS A 196 17.27 4.54 9.87
N LEU A 197 18.52 4.69 9.45
CA LEU A 197 19.66 4.84 10.36
C LEU A 197 19.56 6.13 11.20
N ALA A 198 19.26 7.26 10.56
CA ALA A 198 19.11 8.55 11.24
C ALA A 198 18.02 8.49 12.32
N ILE A 199 16.83 7.98 11.99
CA ILE A 199 15.77 7.85 12.99
C ILE A 199 16.09 6.80 14.06
N ALA A 200 16.88 5.76 13.76
CA ALA A 200 17.34 4.80 14.76
C ALA A 200 18.31 5.45 15.76
N ASN A 201 19.06 6.46 15.33
CA ASN A 201 19.96 7.26 16.17
C ASN A 201 19.26 8.42 16.90
N GLY A 202 17.92 8.49 16.82
CA GLY A 202 17.13 9.55 17.46
C GLY A 202 17.13 10.89 16.70
N GLU A 203 17.69 10.91 15.50
CA GLU A 203 17.66 12.09 14.64
C GLU A 203 16.29 12.22 13.94
N ARG A 204 16.03 13.39 13.34
CA ARG A 204 14.85 13.65 12.49
C ARG A 204 13.49 13.39 13.19
N ARG A 205 13.43 13.37 14.52
CA ARG A 205 12.20 13.05 15.30
C ARG A 205 10.96 13.84 14.87
N PRO A 206 11.01 15.16 14.61
CA PRO A 206 9.84 15.89 14.10
C PRO A 206 9.38 15.42 12.72
N ASN A 207 10.32 15.06 11.84
CA ASN A 207 10.01 14.59 10.49
C ASN A 207 9.49 13.15 10.51
N LEU A 208 10.01 12.30 11.41
CA LEU A 208 9.46 10.98 11.71
C LEU A 208 8.00 11.08 12.16
N GLN A 209 7.67 12.03 13.05
CA GLN A 209 6.29 12.23 13.49
C GLN A 209 5.37 12.59 12.31
N ARG A 210 5.81 13.50 11.42
CA ARG A 210 5.02 13.83 10.22
C ARG A 210 4.77 12.62 9.33
N ALA A 211 5.75 11.71 9.21
CA ALA A 211 5.59 10.47 8.44
C ALA A 211 4.58 9.53 9.11
N LEU A 212 4.65 9.37 10.43
CA LEU A 212 3.67 8.61 11.20
C LEU A 212 2.25 9.17 11.04
N ASP A 213 2.07 10.47 11.22
CA ASP A 213 0.75 11.12 11.09
C ASP A 213 0.18 10.95 9.67
N ALA A 214 1.03 11.11 8.64
CA ALA A 214 0.60 10.94 7.24
C ALA A 214 0.20 9.48 6.93
N LEU A 215 0.96 8.51 7.45
CA LEU A 215 0.64 7.08 7.30
C LEU A 215 -0.63 6.71 8.07
N GLN A 216 -0.82 7.26 9.27
CA GLN A 216 -2.02 7.04 10.06
C GLN A 216 -3.27 7.56 9.34
N GLU A 217 -3.22 8.77 8.79
CA GLU A 217 -4.32 9.34 8.02
C GLU A 217 -4.63 8.54 6.75
N LEU A 218 -3.61 8.09 6.03
CA LEU A 218 -3.79 7.22 4.86
C LEU A 218 -4.42 5.87 5.27
N SER A 219 -3.91 5.25 6.32
CA SER A 219 -4.41 3.94 6.80
C SER A 219 -5.87 4.04 7.27
N GLY A 220 -6.21 5.08 8.04
CA GLY A 220 -7.58 5.31 8.48
C GLY A 220 -8.55 5.53 7.32
N PHE A 221 -8.16 6.32 6.33
CA PHE A 221 -8.96 6.49 5.11
C PHE A 221 -9.17 5.17 4.37
N LEU A 222 -8.14 4.32 4.28
CA LEU A 222 -8.24 3.01 3.61
C LEU A 222 -9.09 2.02 4.41
N ASP A 223 -9.03 2.04 5.74
CA ASP A 223 -9.89 1.24 6.62
C ASP A 223 -11.37 1.56 6.39
N ASP A 224 -11.71 2.86 6.38
CA ASP A 224 -13.05 3.37 6.11
C ASP A 224 -13.53 2.99 4.70
N SER A 225 -12.67 3.20 3.70
CA SER A 225 -12.99 2.95 2.28
C SER A 225 -13.20 1.47 1.96
N LEU A 226 -12.60 0.56 2.74
CA LEU A 226 -12.64 -0.88 2.51
C LEU A 226 -13.56 -1.63 3.47
N ALA A 227 -14.18 -0.94 4.43
CA ALA A 227 -14.86 -1.56 5.57
C ALA A 227 -13.99 -2.63 6.27
N GLY A 228 -12.67 -2.40 6.29
CA GLY A 228 -11.68 -3.43 6.63
C GLY A 228 -11.37 -3.56 8.12
N GLY A 229 -12.02 -2.77 8.98
CA GLY A 229 -11.68 -2.63 10.40
C GLY A 229 -10.39 -1.84 10.62
N ALA A 230 -9.96 -1.64 11.88
CA ALA A 230 -8.79 -0.84 12.24
C ALA A 230 -7.47 -1.58 11.95
N SER A 231 -6.87 -1.33 10.78
CA SER A 231 -5.64 -2.00 10.31
C SER A 231 -4.44 -1.79 11.23
N LEU A 232 -4.26 -0.57 11.73
CA LEU A 232 -3.16 -0.25 12.65
C LEU A 232 -3.32 -1.00 13.97
N GLN A 233 -4.53 -1.02 14.54
CA GLN A 233 -4.81 -1.75 15.77
C GLN A 233 -4.58 -3.25 15.60
N ALA A 234 -5.12 -3.84 14.53
CA ALA A 234 -4.89 -5.25 14.22
C ALA A 234 -3.40 -5.57 14.07
N ARG A 235 -2.60 -4.62 13.59
CA ARG A 235 -1.16 -4.82 13.46
C ARG A 235 -0.45 -4.80 14.81
N TRP A 236 -0.78 -3.88 15.70
CA TRP A 236 -0.27 -3.84 17.07
C TRP A 236 -0.65 -5.09 17.86
N ASP A 237 -1.90 -5.53 17.75
CA ASP A 237 -2.40 -6.71 18.47
C ASP A 237 -1.70 -8.01 18.02
N ALA A 238 -1.22 -8.08 16.78
CA ALA A 238 -0.54 -9.28 16.26
C ALA A 238 0.89 -9.48 16.80
N GLU A 239 1.50 -8.47 17.45
CA GLU A 239 2.86 -8.56 18.00
C GLU A 239 2.93 -8.52 19.53
N ASN A 240 1.79 -8.34 20.20
CA ASN A 240 1.66 -8.37 21.66
C ASN A 240 1.16 -9.74 22.13
#